data_AF-A0A0C3BGD5-F1
#
_entry.id   AF-A0A0C3BGD5-F1
#
_cell.length_a   1.000
_cell.length_b   1.000
_cell.length_c   1.000
_cell.angle_alpha   90.00
_cell.angle_beta   90.00
_cell.angle_gamma   90.00
#
_symmetry.space_group_name_H-M   'P 1'
#
loop_
_entity.id
_entity.type
_entity.pdbx_description
1 polymer ?
#
loop_
_entity_poly.entity_id
_entity_poly.type
_entity_poly.pdbx_seq_one_letter_code
_entity_poly.pdbx_strand_id
1 'polypeptide(L)'
;MSSSITLDAKEKSKVKKAIRNSSNKVLCSAQARIYYAYASTRQWCYAGLQGALAVVRNKQDKTLHFQLVDLDGTGGVIWEYEIHDGLLVEREKSATFFLSFEGDVRV
;
A
#
# COMPACT_ATOMS: atom_id res chain seq x y z
N MET A 1 -2.16 -16.60 11.54
CA MET A 1 -2.55 -15.58 10.55
C MET A 1 -2.26 -16.15 9.17
N SER A 2 -3.25 -16.21 8.28
CA SER A 2 -3.06 -16.76 6.93
C SER A 2 -2.07 -15.90 6.16
N SER A 3 -1.01 -16.51 5.62
CA SER A 3 0.02 -15.86 4.78
C SER A 3 -0.48 -15.61 3.34
N SER A 4 -1.76 -15.30 3.19
CA SER A 4 -2.41 -15.12 1.90
C SER A 4 -2.26 -13.68 1.43
N ILE A 5 -1.73 -13.48 0.22
CA ILE A 5 -1.67 -12.15 -0.43
C ILE A 5 -3.03 -11.70 -1.00
N THR A 6 -3.92 -12.67 -1.24
CA THR A 6 -5.21 -12.48 -1.91
C THR A 6 -6.28 -12.05 -0.93
N LEU A 7 -6.95 -10.94 -1.24
CA LEU A 7 -8.09 -10.45 -0.47
C LEU A 7 -9.37 -11.28 -0.71
N ASP A 8 -10.11 -11.54 0.34
CA ASP A 8 -11.43 -12.14 0.29
C ASP A 8 -12.51 -11.14 -0.19
N ALA A 9 -13.75 -11.60 -0.35
CA ALA A 9 -14.85 -10.75 -0.82
C ALA A 9 -15.22 -9.62 0.17
N LYS A 10 -15.08 -9.86 1.48
CA LYS A 10 -15.39 -8.88 2.53
C LYS A 10 -14.33 -7.79 2.58
N GLU A 11 -13.06 -8.17 2.50
CA GLU A 11 -11.90 -7.28 2.44
C GLU A 11 -11.93 -6.41 1.18
N LYS A 12 -12.22 -6.99 0.01
CA LYS A 12 -12.43 -6.22 -1.23
C LYS A 12 -13.56 -5.20 -1.09
N SER A 13 -14.62 -5.53 -0.36
CA SER A 13 -15.73 -4.60 -0.07
C SER A 13 -15.28 -3.46 0.85
N LYS A 14 -14.47 -3.74 1.88
CA LYS A 14 -13.86 -2.70 2.75
C LYS A 14 -13.01 -1.74 1.95
N VAL A 15 -12.12 -2.24 1.09
CA VAL A 15 -11.26 -1.42 0.22
C VAL A 15 -12.10 -0.47 -0.65
N LYS A 16 -13.16 -0.99 -1.29
CA LYS A 16 -14.07 -0.18 -2.12
C LYS A 16 -14.86 0.86 -1.34
N LYS A 17 -15.12 0.64 -0.04
CA LYS A 17 -15.79 1.61 0.83
C LYS A 17 -14.83 2.69 1.31
N ALA A 18 -13.60 2.31 1.65
CA ALA A 18 -12.55 3.24 2.10
C ALA A 18 -12.14 4.19 0.97
N ILE A 19 -12.00 3.67 -0.24
CA ILE A 19 -11.56 4.43 -1.41
C ILE A 19 -12.79 4.93 -2.16
N ARG A 20 -13.00 6.25 -2.18
CA ARG A 20 -14.16 6.87 -2.83
C ARG A 20 -14.16 6.65 -4.36
N ASN A 21 -14.94 5.68 -4.82
CA ASN A 21 -15.04 5.30 -6.23
C ASN A 21 -15.56 6.40 -7.17
N SER A 22 -16.19 7.45 -6.65
CA SER A 22 -16.61 8.60 -7.44
C SER A 22 -15.39 9.27 -8.10
N SER A 23 -14.39 9.60 -7.29
CA SER A 23 -13.18 10.31 -7.71
C SER A 23 -12.03 9.37 -8.10
N ASN A 24 -12.01 8.16 -7.56
CA ASN A 24 -10.87 7.24 -7.67
C ASN A 24 -11.24 5.93 -8.37
N LYS A 25 -10.25 5.29 -9.00
CA LYS A 25 -10.34 3.94 -9.57
C LYS A 25 -9.25 3.06 -8.95
N VAL A 26 -9.66 2.01 -8.25
CA VAL A 26 -8.74 0.96 -7.75
C VAL A 26 -8.31 0.10 -8.93
N LEU A 27 -7.00 0.02 -9.18
CA LEU A 27 -6.40 -0.78 -10.25
C LEU A 27 -6.11 -2.20 -9.78
N CYS A 28 -5.48 -2.32 -8.62
CA CYS A 28 -5.22 -3.59 -7.95
C CYS A 28 -5.20 -3.40 -6.43
N SER A 29 -5.37 -4.50 -5.70
CA SER A 29 -5.34 -4.51 -4.24
C SER A 29 -4.85 -5.86 -3.73
N ALA A 30 -3.96 -5.85 -2.74
CA ALA A 30 -3.39 -7.04 -2.13
C ALA A 30 -3.17 -6.82 -0.62
N GLN A 31 -3.09 -7.90 0.15
CA GLN A 31 -2.72 -7.79 1.56
C GLN A 31 -1.22 -7.47 1.67
N ALA A 32 -0.88 -6.45 2.48
CA ALA A 32 0.49 -5.97 2.61
C ALA A 32 0.77 -5.39 4.00
N ARG A 33 2.06 -5.18 4.25
CA ARG A 33 2.62 -4.55 5.46
C ARG A 33 3.63 -3.49 5.05
N ILE A 34 3.67 -2.39 5.78
CA ILE A 34 4.63 -1.31 5.52
C ILE A 34 5.84 -1.47 6.43
N TYR A 35 7.02 -1.38 5.82
CA TYR A 35 8.30 -1.36 6.48
C TYR A 35 9.03 -0.08 6.10
N TYR A 36 9.75 0.50 7.06
CA TYR A 36 10.66 1.61 6.81
C TYR A 36 12.10 1.16 7.01
N ALA A 37 12.98 1.59 6.11
CA ALA A 37 14.41 1.46 6.28
C ALA A 37 14.94 2.75 6.91
N TYR A 38 15.27 2.72 8.19
CA TYR A 38 15.88 3.87 8.85
C TYR A 38 17.35 3.98 8.44
N ALA A 39 17.79 5.20 8.08
CA ALA A 39 19.17 5.45 7.64
C ALA A 39 20.23 4.99 8.66
N SER A 40 19.89 5.02 9.95
CA SER A 40 20.76 4.62 11.05
C SER A 40 20.97 3.11 11.17
N THR A 41 20.00 2.29 10.78
CA THR A 41 20.03 0.84 11.06
C THR A 41 20.32 -0.02 9.83
N ARG A 42 20.20 0.54 8.60
CA ARG A 42 20.31 -0.21 7.32
C ARG A 42 19.47 -1.50 7.32
N GLN A 43 18.37 -1.51 8.07
CA GLN A 43 17.50 -2.65 8.27
C GLN A 43 16.06 -2.24 8.09
N TRP A 44 15.24 -3.16 7.57
CA TRP A 44 13.81 -2.98 7.43
C TRP A 44 13.11 -3.15 8.79
N CYS A 45 12.47 -2.08 9.26
CA CYS A 45 11.71 -2.09 10.49
C CYS A 45 10.21 -2.05 10.17
N TYR A 46 9.44 -2.94 10.78
CA TYR A 46 8.00 -2.95 10.61
C TYR A 46 7.39 -1.66 11.19
N ALA A 47 6.60 -0.95 10.39
CA ALA A 47 6.01 0.34 10.78
C ALA A 47 4.80 0.21 11.71
N GLY A 48 4.34 -1.03 12.01
CA GLY A 48 3.07 -1.25 12.71
C GLY A 48 1.84 -1.15 11.81
N LEU A 49 2.02 -0.87 10.51
CA LEU A 49 0.95 -0.67 9.54
C LEU A 49 0.76 -1.90 8.67
N GLN A 50 -0.44 -2.50 8.72
CA GLN A 50 -0.84 -3.63 7.90
C GLN A 50 -2.27 -3.48 7.40
N GLY A 51 -2.57 -4.10 6.27
CA GLY A 51 -3.92 -4.08 5.70
C GLY A 51 -3.94 -4.44 4.23
N ALA A 52 -4.89 -3.89 3.49
CA ALA A 52 -4.97 -4.01 2.04
C ALA A 52 -4.30 -2.82 1.37
N LEU A 53 -3.19 -3.04 0.68
CA LEU A 53 -2.55 -2.04 -0.15
C LEU A 53 -3.24 -2.01 -1.51
N ALA A 54 -3.78 -0.86 -1.87
CA ALA A 54 -4.43 -0.62 -3.14
C ALA A 54 -3.62 0.37 -3.99
N VAL A 55 -3.50 0.06 -5.28
CA VAL A 55 -3.05 1.04 -6.27
C VAL A 55 -4.27 1.77 -6.78
N VAL A 56 -4.29 3.07 -6.57
CA VAL A 56 -5.44 3.94 -6.81
C VAL A 56 -5.07 4.98 -7.84
N ARG A 57 -5.89 5.11 -8.87
CA ARG A 57 -5.78 6.19 -9.84
C ARG A 57 -6.85 7.23 -9.56
N ASN A 58 -6.45 8.48 -9.35
CA ASN A 58 -7.39 9.58 -9.32
C ASN A 58 -7.84 9.90 -10.75
N LYS A 59 -9.16 10.05 -10.96
CA LYS A 59 -9.75 10.24 -12.29
C LYS A 59 -9.59 11.67 -12.81
N GLN A 60 -9.41 12.65 -11.93
CA GLN A 60 -9.37 14.06 -12.29
C GLN A 60 -7.99 14.47 -12.81
N ASP A 61 -6.95 14.18 -12.05
CA ASP A 61 -5.55 14.54 -12.32
C ASP A 61 -4.74 13.39 -12.95
N LYS A 62 -5.29 12.17 -13.00
CA LYS A 62 -4.65 10.94 -13.47
C LYS A 62 -3.45 10.49 -12.63
N THR A 63 -3.26 11.04 -11.43
CA THR A 63 -2.19 10.64 -10.52
C THR A 63 -2.44 9.25 -9.94
N LEU A 64 -1.35 8.57 -9.58
CA LEU A 64 -1.36 7.24 -9.00
C LEU A 64 -0.93 7.33 -7.54
N HIS A 65 -1.61 6.59 -6.68
CA HIS A 65 -1.35 6.56 -5.25
C HIS A 65 -1.34 5.12 -4.77
N PHE A 66 -0.44 4.80 -3.86
CA PHE A 66 -0.59 3.66 -2.98
C PHE A 66 -1.42 4.08 -1.77
N GLN A 67 -2.47 3.34 -1.46
CA GLN A 67 -3.30 3.57 -0.27
C GLN A 67 -3.45 2.26 0.51
N LEU A 68 -3.02 2.23 1.77
CA LEU A 68 -3.20 1.10 2.67
C LEU A 68 -4.50 1.27 3.45
N VAL A 69 -5.42 0.33 3.27
CA VAL A 69 -6.69 0.27 3.99
C VAL A 69 -6.56 -0.68 5.18
N ASP A 70 -6.91 -0.20 6.36
CA ASP A 70 -6.98 -1.01 7.58
C ASP A 70 -8.09 -2.06 7.46
N LEU A 71 -7.72 -3.34 7.46
CA LEU A 71 -8.67 -4.45 7.37
C LEU A 71 -9.17 -4.92 8.74
N ASP A 72 -8.37 -4.73 9.78
CA ASP A 72 -8.61 -5.29 11.11
C ASP A 72 -9.32 -4.32 12.05
N GLY A 73 -9.11 -3.01 11.86
CA GLY A 73 -9.68 -1.96 12.70
C GLY A 73 -10.76 -1.13 12.03
N THR A 74 -10.46 0.15 11.79
CA THR A 74 -11.44 1.19 11.44
C THR A 74 -12.02 1.08 10.03
N GLY A 75 -11.34 0.36 9.13
CA GLY A 75 -11.75 0.28 7.72
C GLY A 75 -11.37 1.50 6.89
N GLY A 76 -10.57 2.43 7.43
CA GLY A 76 -10.10 3.64 6.74
C GLY A 76 -8.76 3.44 6.02
N VAL A 77 -8.37 4.44 5.23
CA VAL A 77 -7.01 4.55 4.69
C VAL A 77 -6.09 5.02 5.82
N ILE A 78 -5.07 4.23 6.16
CA ILE A 78 -4.14 4.46 7.27
C ILE A 78 -2.72 4.82 6.81
N TRP A 79 -2.44 4.66 5.52
CA TRP A 79 -1.17 5.06 4.92
C TRP A 79 -1.39 5.39 3.45
N GLU A 80 -0.70 6.40 2.95
CA GLU A 80 -0.81 6.87 1.58
C GLU A 80 0.57 7.29 1.06
N TYR A 81 0.81 7.06 -0.22
CA TYR A 81 2.03 7.49 -0.92
C TYR A 81 1.70 7.80 -2.38
N GLU A 82 2.07 9.00 -2.83
CA GLU A 82 1.90 9.40 -4.23
C GLU A 82 2.98 8.77 -5.10
N ILE A 83 2.56 8.05 -6.14
CA ILE A 83 3.46 7.44 -7.12
C ILE A 83 3.78 8.49 -8.17
N HIS A 84 4.99 9.03 -8.08
CA HIS A 84 5.53 9.95 -9.07
C HIS A 84 6.03 9.20 -10.32
N ASP A 85 6.15 9.95 -11.42
CA ASP A 85 6.75 9.43 -12.64
C ASP A 85 8.20 9.00 -12.38
N GLY A 86 8.56 7.83 -12.91
CA GLY A 86 9.91 7.27 -12.74
C GLY A 86 10.17 6.57 -11.42
N LEU A 87 9.16 6.35 -10.55
CA LEU A 87 9.33 5.56 -9.34
C LEU A 87 9.93 4.18 -9.66
N LEU A 88 11.10 3.92 -9.10
CA LEU A 88 11.76 2.62 -9.22
C LEU A 88 11.29 1.72 -8.08
N VAL A 89 10.57 0.66 -8.47
CA VAL A 89 10.17 -0.40 -7.55
C VAL A 89 11.10 -1.59 -7.75
N GLU A 90 11.85 -1.89 -6.70
CA GLU A 90 12.74 -3.04 -6.66
C GLU A 90 12.04 -4.21 -5.96
N ARG A 91 12.29 -5.43 -6.47
CA ARG A 91 11.90 -6.65 -5.79
C ARG A 91 13.14 -7.25 -5.14
N GLU A 92 13.07 -7.47 -3.84
CA GLU A 92 14.14 -8.10 -3.10
C GLU A 92 14.32 -9.55 -3.59
N LYS A 93 15.51 -9.89 -4.09
CA LYS A 93 15.78 -11.20 -4.71
C LYS A 93 15.62 -12.35 -3.71
N SER A 94 15.89 -12.09 -2.45
CA SER A 94 15.78 -13.05 -1.36
C SER A 94 14.35 -13.20 -0.81
N ALA A 95 13.43 -12.28 -1.16
CA ALA A 95 12.06 -12.25 -0.64
C ALA A 95 11.04 -11.95 -1.75
N THR A 96 10.41 -13.02 -2.27
CA THR A 96 9.48 -12.98 -3.42
C THR A 96 8.34 -11.95 -3.31
N PHE A 97 7.88 -11.66 -2.09
CA PHE A 97 6.76 -10.75 -1.81
C PHE A 97 7.19 -9.43 -1.17
N PHE A 98 8.47 -9.10 -1.21
CA PHE A 98 9.00 -7.87 -0.65
C PHE A 98 9.37 -6.91 -1.78
N LEU A 99 8.65 -5.79 -1.82
CA LEU A 99 8.87 -4.71 -2.76
C LEU A 99 9.41 -3.50 -1.99
N SER A 100 10.49 -2.91 -2.50
CA SER A 100 11.10 -1.71 -1.95
C SER A 100 11.07 -0.59 -3.00
N PHE A 101 10.91 0.63 -2.53
CA PHE A 101 10.93 1.83 -3.36
C PHE A 101 11.42 3.00 -2.50
N GLU A 102 11.73 4.12 -3.14
CA GLU A 102 12.23 5.32 -2.48
C GLU A 102 11.16 5.93 -1.57
N GLY A 103 11.50 6.18 -0.30
CA GLY A 103 10.62 6.88 0.63
C GLY A 103 10.55 8.38 0.32
N ASP A 104 9.48 9.05 0.75
CA ASP A 104 9.43 10.52 0.75
C ASP A 104 10.45 11.06 1.78
N VAL A 105 11.11 12.17 1.45
CA VAL A 105 12.20 12.79 2.22
C VAL A 105 11.70 13.38 3.54
N ARG A 106 10.39 13.37 3.78
CA ARG A 106 9.75 13.83 5.02
C ARG A 106 9.54 12.66 5.99
N VAL A 107 10.63 12.22 6.60
CA VAL A 107 10.60 11.43 7.84
C VAL A 107 10.91 12.35 9.01
#